data_AF-A0AAU3PX08-F1
#
_entry.id   AF-A0AAU3PX08-F1
#
_cell.length_a   1.000
_cell.length_b   1.000
_cell.length_c   1.000
_cell.angle_alpha   90.00
_cell.angle_beta   90.00
_cell.angle_gamma   90.00
#
_symmetry.space_group_name_H-M   'P 1'
#
loop_
_entity.id
_entity.type
_entity.pdbx_description
1 polymer ?
#
loop_
_entity_poly.entity_id
_entity_poly.type
_entity_poly.pdbx_seq_one_letter_code
_entity_poly.pdbx_strand_id
1 'polypeptide(L)'
;MLGTVVALCALTGCDARAVPPEVGPAGVDFDAEVVEFDPSGFNGPPFTALIDSESSAEAFTGWFSARRGSTLPRVVEHPELLADTDTYAYLALVTSTGCRAPTSAELGRVGTDLRPELLGGTDHPECVRAYTPFVVFKVPRAAIDGVTTVDGAAADRDGPAEAVGSVELSPTAPGFTPREVTDPARRTELADELAATGSDRARVLATLDRSSGLLDEYGPTALRRYAFPVRSCPDDLLVLDIGRTELRARALARVDAPLTCEAPTTHLAVFDVRSIHIPDGARPAS
;
A
#
# COMPACT_ATOMS: atom_id res chain seq x y z
N MET A 1 -44.86 -7.23 -49.64
CA MET A 1 -45.38 -6.25 -48.66
C MET A 1 -45.54 -7.01 -47.34
N LEU A 2 -44.59 -6.91 -46.41
CA LEU A 2 -44.63 -5.98 -45.25
C LEU A 2 -45.96 -6.15 -44.51
N GLY A 3 -46.02 -6.85 -43.36
CA GLY A 3 -45.35 -6.56 -42.08
C GLY A 3 -46.49 -6.25 -41.08
N THR A 4 -46.59 -6.88 -39.92
CA THR A 4 -46.10 -6.31 -38.65
C THR A 4 -46.28 -7.35 -37.55
N VAL A 5 -45.17 -7.77 -36.93
CA VAL A 5 -45.12 -8.45 -35.64
C VAL A 5 -44.89 -7.34 -34.61
N VAL A 6 -45.86 -7.11 -33.71
CA VAL A 6 -45.66 -6.20 -32.58
C VAL A 6 -45.04 -7.01 -31.46
N ALA A 7 -43.72 -6.89 -31.32
CA ALA A 7 -42.98 -7.39 -30.18
C ALA A 7 -43.24 -6.48 -28.97
N LEU A 8 -43.75 -7.08 -27.89
CA LEU A 8 -43.88 -6.49 -26.57
C LEU A 8 -42.47 -6.46 -25.94
N CYS A 9 -41.83 -5.29 -25.89
CA CYS A 9 -40.65 -5.09 -25.04
C CYS A 9 -41.05 -4.22 -23.85
N ALA A 10 -41.23 -4.85 -22.70
CA ALA A 10 -41.27 -4.20 -21.42
C ALA A 10 -39.87 -3.64 -21.12
N LEU A 11 -39.74 -2.30 -21.11
CA LEU A 11 -38.56 -1.62 -20.60
C LEU A 11 -38.66 -1.57 -19.07
N THR A 12 -38.15 -2.59 -18.41
CA THR A 12 -37.76 -2.53 -17.00
C THR A 12 -36.39 -1.86 -16.92
N GLY A 13 -36.38 -0.55 -16.75
CA GLY A 13 -35.17 0.25 -16.60
C GLY A 13 -34.84 0.50 -15.13
N CYS A 14 -33.68 0.00 -14.70
CA CYS A 14 -32.82 0.49 -13.62
C CYS A 14 -33.41 0.61 -12.21
N ASP A 15 -33.45 -0.50 -11.49
CA ASP A 15 -33.19 -0.52 -10.03
C ASP A 15 -32.49 -1.85 -9.70
N ALA A 16 -31.24 -1.97 -10.16
CA ALA A 16 -30.34 -2.96 -9.56
C ALA A 16 -29.92 -2.41 -8.20
N ARG A 17 -30.81 -2.53 -7.21
CA ARG A 17 -30.41 -2.55 -5.80
C ARG A 17 -29.30 -3.59 -5.71
N ALA A 18 -28.07 -3.14 -5.52
CA ALA A 18 -26.98 -4.02 -5.18
C ALA A 18 -27.44 -4.78 -3.92
N VAL A 19 -27.71 -6.07 -4.08
CA VAL A 19 -27.99 -6.96 -2.96
C VAL A 19 -26.76 -6.86 -2.05
N PRO A 20 -26.91 -6.48 -0.78
CA PRO A 20 -25.79 -6.50 0.15
C PRO A 20 -25.21 -7.92 0.15
N PRO A 21 -23.89 -8.09 0.10
CA PRO A 21 -23.31 -9.43 0.18
C PRO A 21 -23.87 -10.14 1.42
N GLU A 22 -24.27 -11.40 1.21
CA GLU A 22 -24.83 -12.26 2.25
C GLU A 22 -23.82 -12.32 3.41
N VAL A 23 -24.23 -11.86 4.60
CA VAL A 23 -23.42 -11.90 5.81
C VAL A 23 -23.13 -13.36 6.12
N GLY A 24 -21.87 -13.77 5.97
CA GLY A 24 -21.40 -15.12 6.27
C GLY A 24 -21.60 -15.48 7.75
N PRO A 25 -21.42 -16.76 8.13
CA PRO A 25 -21.55 -17.16 9.52
C PRO A 25 -20.63 -16.33 10.43
N ALA A 26 -21.16 -15.93 11.59
CA ALA A 26 -20.45 -15.12 12.58
C ALA A 26 -19.08 -15.72 12.90
N GLY A 27 -18.04 -14.91 12.69
CA GLY A 27 -16.67 -15.28 12.96
C GLY A 27 -16.39 -15.48 14.46
N VAL A 28 -15.20 -15.97 14.77
CA VAL A 28 -14.68 -15.88 16.13
C VAL A 28 -14.41 -14.40 16.41
N ASP A 29 -15.05 -13.87 17.45
CA ASP A 29 -14.73 -12.55 17.97
C ASP A 29 -13.36 -12.60 18.65
N PHE A 30 -12.49 -11.68 18.27
CA PHE A 30 -11.24 -11.40 18.95
C PHE A 30 -11.20 -9.90 19.22
N ASP A 31 -10.47 -9.48 20.26
CA ASP A 31 -10.37 -8.07 20.64
C ASP A 31 -9.58 -7.27 19.58
N ALA A 32 -10.26 -6.88 18.50
CA ALA A 32 -9.77 -5.94 17.52
C ALA A 32 -10.14 -4.52 17.95
N GLU A 33 -9.14 -3.65 18.10
CA GLU A 33 -9.35 -2.23 18.43
C GLU A 33 -9.34 -1.40 17.16
N VAL A 34 -10.27 -0.46 17.01
CA VAL A 34 -10.21 0.54 15.93
C VAL A 34 -9.27 1.67 16.34
N VAL A 35 -8.08 1.70 15.76
CA VAL A 35 -7.05 2.72 16.03
C VAL A 35 -7.33 4.00 15.25
N GLU A 36 -7.88 3.86 14.05
CA GLU A 36 -8.29 4.99 13.22
C GLU A 36 -9.53 4.64 12.40
N PHE A 37 -10.42 5.62 12.26
CA PHE A 37 -11.60 5.53 11.43
C PHE A 37 -11.95 6.89 10.83
N ASP A 38 -11.98 6.97 9.50
CA ASP A 38 -12.53 8.08 8.75
C ASP A 38 -13.75 7.59 7.95
N PRO A 39 -14.98 7.93 8.38
CA PRO A 39 -16.21 7.50 7.72
C PRO A 39 -16.47 8.19 6.38
N SER A 40 -15.89 9.37 6.16
CA SER A 40 -15.96 10.04 4.86
C SER A 40 -14.95 9.43 3.90
N GLY A 41 -13.82 9.02 4.46
CA GLY A 41 -12.80 8.23 3.80
C GLY A 41 -12.10 8.96 2.66
N PHE A 42 -11.63 8.20 1.68
CA PHE A 42 -10.66 8.67 0.71
C PHE A 42 -11.07 8.43 -0.73
N ASN A 43 -11.03 9.47 -1.57
CA ASN A 43 -11.16 9.28 -3.02
C ASN A 43 -9.98 8.44 -3.57
N GLY A 44 -10.20 7.14 -3.78
CA GLY A 44 -9.20 6.18 -4.27
C GLY A 44 -9.84 4.80 -4.51
N PRO A 45 -9.13 3.89 -5.19
CA PRO A 45 -9.58 2.51 -5.31
C PRO A 45 -9.64 1.86 -3.91
N PRO A 46 -10.59 0.95 -3.66
CA PRO A 46 -10.58 0.09 -2.48
C PRO A 46 -9.26 -0.65 -2.32
N PHE A 47 -8.85 -0.87 -1.09
CA PHE A 47 -7.69 -1.67 -0.76
C PHE A 47 -7.76 -2.25 0.64
N THR A 48 -6.92 -3.25 0.88
CA THR A 48 -6.70 -3.83 2.19
C THR A 48 -5.21 -4.03 2.37
N ALA A 49 -4.66 -3.72 3.54
CA ALA A 49 -3.26 -3.97 3.88
C ALA A 49 -3.16 -4.54 5.31
N LEU A 50 -2.46 -5.67 5.46
CA LEU A 50 -2.06 -6.25 6.72
C LEU A 50 -0.63 -5.79 7.05
N ILE A 51 -0.47 -5.15 8.19
CA ILE A 51 0.77 -4.51 8.64
C ILE A 51 1.25 -5.30 9.86
N ASP A 52 2.13 -6.27 9.63
CA ASP A 52 2.62 -7.19 10.67
C ASP A 52 4.15 -7.14 10.84
N SER A 53 4.78 -6.11 10.28
CA SER A 53 6.21 -5.82 10.40
C SER A 53 6.49 -4.32 10.28
N GLU A 54 7.65 -3.87 10.75
CA GLU A 54 8.12 -2.49 10.58
C GLU A 54 8.21 -2.11 9.09
N SER A 55 8.72 -3.02 8.25
CA SER A 55 8.79 -2.84 6.79
C SER A 55 7.41 -2.69 6.14
N SER A 56 6.40 -3.44 6.60
CA SER A 56 5.02 -3.31 6.10
C SER A 56 4.40 -1.97 6.53
N ALA A 57 4.75 -1.46 7.72
CA ALA A 57 4.29 -0.17 8.20
C ALA A 57 4.89 0.97 7.36
N GLU A 58 6.19 0.89 7.04
CA GLU A 58 6.86 1.81 6.11
C GLU A 58 6.18 1.82 4.74
N ALA A 59 5.97 0.63 4.17
CA ALA A 59 5.28 0.45 2.90
C ALA A 59 3.87 1.06 2.90
N PHE A 60 3.14 0.88 4.01
CA PHE A 60 1.81 1.43 4.21
C PHE A 60 1.79 2.97 4.16
N THR A 61 2.79 3.65 4.70
CA THR A 61 2.87 5.13 4.59
C THR A 61 3.02 5.61 3.14
N GLY A 62 3.68 4.83 2.28
CA GLY A 62 3.88 5.12 0.85
C GLY A 62 2.58 5.20 0.02
N TRP A 63 1.47 4.63 0.50
CA TRP A 63 0.16 4.74 -0.16
C TRP A 63 -0.36 6.18 -0.22
N PHE A 64 0.07 7.00 0.75
CA PHE A 64 -0.54 8.29 1.03
C PHE A 64 0.33 9.48 0.62
N SER A 65 1.62 9.25 0.38
CA SER A 65 2.59 10.32 0.15
C SER A 65 2.47 11.05 -1.20
N ALA A 66 1.70 10.47 -2.13
CA ALA A 66 1.26 11.11 -3.37
C ALA A 66 0.20 12.22 -3.18
N ARG A 67 -0.39 12.32 -1.99
CA ARG A 67 -1.51 13.23 -1.73
C ARG A 67 -1.01 14.54 -1.13
N ARG A 68 -0.62 15.47 -2.00
CA ARG A 68 -0.37 16.85 -1.57
C ARG A 68 -1.68 17.57 -1.31
N GLY A 69 -1.87 18.09 -0.10
CA GLY A 69 -2.95 19.04 0.24
C GLY A 69 -4.24 18.44 0.81
N SER A 70 -4.31 17.14 1.07
CA SER A 70 -5.36 16.53 1.92
C SER A 70 -4.82 16.26 3.32
N THR A 71 -5.67 16.34 4.35
CA THR A 71 -5.34 15.80 5.67
C THR A 71 -5.06 14.30 5.53
N LEU A 72 -3.89 13.87 5.98
CA LEU A 72 -3.50 12.46 5.94
C LEU A 72 -4.18 11.75 7.13
N PRO A 73 -4.42 10.43 7.05
CA PRO A 73 -4.84 9.69 8.23
C PRO A 73 -3.79 9.82 9.34
N ARG A 74 -4.24 9.86 10.60
CA ARG A 74 -3.38 10.01 11.79
C ARG A 74 -2.31 8.94 11.86
N VAL A 75 -2.61 7.68 11.53
CA VAL A 75 -1.64 6.58 11.53
C VAL A 75 -0.56 6.73 10.45
N VAL A 76 -0.79 7.58 9.45
CA VAL A 76 0.20 7.94 8.43
C VAL A 76 1.04 9.13 8.87
N GLU A 77 0.42 10.12 9.52
CA GLU A 77 1.14 11.27 10.11
C GLU A 77 1.99 10.85 11.32
N HIS A 78 1.55 9.82 12.04
CA HIS A 78 2.12 9.29 13.28
C HIS A 78 2.34 7.78 13.18
N PRO A 79 3.37 7.32 12.46
CA PRO A 79 3.63 5.89 12.25
C PRO A 79 3.90 5.13 13.56
N GLU A 80 4.27 5.82 14.65
CA GLU A 80 4.37 5.23 16.00
C GLU A 80 3.08 4.56 16.48
N LEU A 81 1.93 4.94 15.93
CA LEU A 81 0.64 4.29 16.21
C LEU A 81 0.56 2.85 15.67
N LEU A 82 1.48 2.47 14.80
CA LEU A 82 1.59 1.14 14.19
C LEU A 82 2.87 0.39 14.65
N ALA A 83 3.59 0.91 15.65
CA ALA A 83 4.94 0.44 15.98
C ALA A 83 5.02 -0.85 16.82
N ASP A 84 3.97 -1.22 17.56
CA ASP A 84 3.95 -2.47 18.35
C ASP A 84 3.62 -3.68 17.47
N THR A 85 4.48 -3.94 16.48
CA THR A 85 4.32 -5.07 15.57
C THR A 85 4.74 -6.40 16.19
N ASP A 86 5.46 -6.40 17.32
CA ASP A 86 5.83 -7.65 18.01
C ASP A 86 4.61 -8.30 18.69
N THR A 87 3.71 -7.47 19.25
CA THR A 87 2.52 -7.95 19.97
C THR A 87 1.28 -7.97 19.08
N TYR A 88 1.18 -7.02 18.16
CA TYR A 88 0.00 -6.82 17.32
C TYR A 88 0.36 -6.84 15.84
N ALA A 89 -0.65 -6.99 15.00
CA ALA A 89 -0.63 -6.59 13.61
C ALA A 89 -1.77 -5.60 13.37
N TYR A 90 -1.69 -4.83 12.30
CA TYR A 90 -2.69 -3.82 11.98
C TYR A 90 -3.32 -4.12 10.62
N LEU A 91 -4.65 -4.04 10.52
CA LEU A 91 -5.36 -4.19 9.26
C LEU A 91 -5.89 -2.83 8.83
N ALA A 92 -5.30 -2.26 7.79
CA ALA A 92 -5.81 -1.06 7.14
C ALA A 92 -6.74 -1.44 5.97
N LEU A 93 -7.85 -0.73 5.83
CA LEU A 93 -8.86 -0.99 4.81
C LEU A 93 -9.41 0.33 4.27
N VAL A 94 -9.56 0.40 2.95
CA VAL A 94 -10.47 1.30 2.27
C VAL A 94 -11.44 0.47 1.44
N THR A 95 -12.74 0.66 1.65
CA THR A 95 -13.77 -0.01 0.84
C THR A 95 -14.85 0.95 0.43
N SER A 96 -15.68 0.59 -0.55
CA SER A 96 -16.81 1.41 -0.98
C SER A 96 -18.07 1.01 -0.22
N THR A 97 -18.74 2.00 0.37
CA THR A 97 -20.04 1.82 1.06
C THR A 97 -21.21 2.37 0.25
N GLY A 98 -20.97 2.66 -1.04
CA GLY A 98 -21.96 3.35 -1.87
C GLY A 98 -22.28 4.72 -1.29
N CYS A 99 -23.55 5.12 -1.27
CA CYS A 99 -23.95 6.42 -0.73
C CYS A 99 -24.13 6.46 0.80
N ARG A 100 -23.66 5.46 1.54
CA ARG A 100 -23.78 5.43 3.00
C ARG A 100 -22.49 5.90 3.65
N ALA A 101 -22.56 6.87 4.55
CA ALA A 101 -21.43 7.20 5.43
C ALA A 101 -21.56 6.39 6.73
N PRO A 102 -20.74 5.35 6.98
CA PRO A 102 -20.83 4.53 8.20
C PRO A 102 -20.45 5.32 9.46
N THR A 103 -20.77 4.78 10.64
CA THR A 103 -20.45 5.43 11.94
C THR A 103 -19.49 4.63 12.80
N SER A 104 -19.32 3.34 12.52
CA SER A 104 -18.38 2.49 13.23
C SER A 104 -17.86 1.38 12.31
N ALA A 105 -16.86 0.66 12.79
CA ALA A 105 -16.27 -0.48 12.11
C ALA A 105 -15.95 -1.57 13.13
N GLU A 106 -16.13 -2.82 12.73
CA GLU A 106 -15.81 -4.02 13.50
C GLU A 106 -15.00 -4.99 12.64
N LEU A 107 -14.27 -5.91 13.27
CA LEU A 107 -13.47 -6.90 12.58
C LEU A 107 -13.68 -8.27 13.21
N GLY A 108 -14.18 -9.22 12.42
CA GLY A 108 -14.32 -10.63 12.80
C GLY A 108 -13.36 -11.54 12.03
N ARG A 109 -13.31 -12.83 12.40
CA ARG A 109 -12.55 -13.86 11.67
C ARG A 109 -13.41 -15.09 11.38
N VAL A 110 -13.50 -15.48 10.11
CA VAL A 110 -14.18 -16.70 9.68
C VAL A 110 -13.15 -17.64 9.06
N GLY A 111 -12.72 -18.67 9.81
CA GLY A 111 -11.69 -19.59 9.34
C GLY A 111 -10.33 -18.91 9.14
N THR A 112 -9.83 -18.85 7.91
CA THR A 112 -8.57 -18.18 7.54
C THR A 112 -8.78 -16.77 7.00
N ASP A 113 -9.98 -16.21 7.16
CA ASP A 113 -10.41 -14.97 6.52
C ASP A 113 -10.80 -13.93 7.56
N LEU A 114 -10.23 -12.73 7.46
CA LEU A 114 -10.65 -11.58 8.26
C LEU A 114 -11.82 -10.86 7.59
N ARG A 115 -12.84 -10.50 8.37
CA ARG A 115 -14.10 -9.91 7.89
C ARG A 115 -14.31 -8.55 8.53
N PRO A 116 -13.85 -7.47 7.89
CA PRO A 116 -14.17 -6.13 8.34
C PRO A 116 -15.63 -5.81 8.00
N GLU A 117 -16.36 -5.26 8.96
CA GLU A 117 -17.72 -4.78 8.80
C GLU A 117 -17.79 -3.29 9.09
N LEU A 118 -18.37 -2.52 8.17
CA LEU A 118 -18.66 -1.10 8.37
C LEU A 118 -20.12 -0.97 8.79
N LEU A 119 -20.35 -0.44 9.99
CA LEU A 119 -21.63 -0.49 10.68
C LEU A 119 -22.27 0.88 10.83
N GLY A 120 -23.60 0.85 10.98
CA GLY A 120 -24.43 2.04 11.14
C GLY A 120 -24.37 2.98 9.94
N GLY A 121 -24.47 4.28 10.20
CA GLY A 121 -24.39 5.32 9.17
C GLY A 121 -25.71 5.91 8.68
N THR A 122 -25.58 6.94 7.85
CA THR A 122 -26.70 7.62 7.18
C THR A 122 -26.56 7.45 5.67
N ASP A 123 -27.68 7.14 5.01
CA ASP A 123 -27.76 7.09 3.55
C ASP A 123 -27.91 8.52 2.99
N HIS A 124 -27.04 8.86 2.03
CA HIS A 124 -27.03 10.12 1.31
C HIS A 124 -27.46 9.89 -0.14
N PRO A 125 -28.76 9.76 -0.45
CA PRO A 125 -29.23 9.47 -1.81
C PRO A 125 -28.82 10.52 -2.85
N GLU A 126 -28.47 11.73 -2.40
CA GLU A 126 -27.88 12.80 -3.21
C GLU A 126 -26.43 12.55 -3.63
N CYS A 127 -25.79 11.49 -3.14
CA CYS A 127 -24.38 11.23 -3.43
C CYS A 127 -24.16 10.98 -4.93
N VAL A 128 -23.24 11.74 -5.50
CA VAL A 128 -22.79 11.54 -6.90
C VAL A 128 -21.57 10.63 -6.97
N ARG A 129 -20.99 10.27 -5.82
CA ARG A 129 -19.84 9.38 -5.65
C ARG A 129 -20.00 8.60 -4.37
N ALA A 130 -19.62 7.31 -4.43
CA ALA A 130 -19.61 6.48 -3.25
C ALA A 130 -18.65 7.01 -2.19
N TYR A 131 -19.04 6.88 -0.93
CA TYR A 131 -18.16 6.98 0.22
C TYR A 131 -17.17 5.82 0.19
N THR A 132 -15.93 6.13 0.54
CA THR A 132 -14.83 5.18 0.57
C THR A 132 -14.11 5.20 1.93
N PRO A 133 -14.80 4.79 3.00
CA PRO A 133 -14.32 4.91 4.38
C PRO A 133 -12.95 4.26 4.56
N PHE A 134 -12.16 4.82 5.45
CA PHE A 134 -10.88 4.28 5.86
C PHE A 134 -10.94 3.82 7.30
N VAL A 135 -10.36 2.66 7.58
CA VAL A 135 -10.25 2.11 8.93
C VAL A 135 -8.92 1.42 9.12
N VAL A 136 -8.37 1.51 10.32
CA VAL A 136 -7.23 0.70 10.79
C VAL A 136 -7.63 -0.02 12.07
N PHE A 137 -7.60 -1.34 12.01
CA PHE A 137 -7.79 -2.21 13.17
C PHE A 137 -6.44 -2.64 13.74
N LYS A 138 -6.28 -2.64 15.05
CA LYS A 138 -5.20 -3.30 15.78
C LYS A 138 -5.67 -4.66 16.22
N VAL A 139 -4.91 -5.69 15.84
CA VAL A 139 -5.27 -7.09 15.92
C VAL A 139 -4.18 -7.84 16.70
N PRO A 140 -4.51 -8.64 17.73
CA PRO A 140 -3.51 -9.47 18.39
C PRO A 140 -2.81 -10.41 17.41
N ARG A 141 -1.47 -10.58 17.47
CA ARG A 141 -0.75 -11.43 16.49
C ARG A 141 -1.31 -12.86 16.40
N ALA A 142 -1.69 -13.45 17.53
CA ALA A 142 -2.29 -14.79 17.54
C ALA A 142 -3.58 -14.89 16.68
N ALA A 143 -4.30 -13.78 16.48
CA ALA A 143 -5.50 -13.73 15.65
C ALA A 143 -5.20 -13.63 14.15
N ILE A 144 -3.98 -13.27 13.74
CA ILE A 144 -3.55 -13.26 12.32
C ILE A 144 -2.86 -14.57 11.90
N ASP A 145 -2.50 -15.43 12.86
CA ASP A 145 -1.87 -16.70 12.54
C ASP A 145 -2.79 -17.55 11.64
N GLY A 146 -2.27 -17.94 10.48
CA GLY A 146 -3.00 -18.70 9.47
C GLY A 146 -4.04 -17.91 8.67
N VAL A 147 -4.08 -16.58 8.79
CA VAL A 147 -4.90 -15.73 7.91
C VAL A 147 -4.30 -15.71 6.51
N THR A 148 -5.14 -15.98 5.53
CA THR A 148 -4.79 -16.01 4.10
C THR A 148 -5.52 -14.93 3.31
N THR A 149 -6.68 -14.49 3.80
CA THR A 149 -7.55 -13.56 3.08
C THR A 149 -8.18 -12.52 4.00
N VAL A 150 -8.61 -11.42 3.40
CA VAL A 150 -9.48 -10.41 4.01
C VAL A 150 -10.66 -10.18 3.07
N ASP A 151 -11.86 -10.38 3.57
CA ASP A 151 -13.11 -10.35 2.80
C ASP A 151 -13.05 -11.23 1.54
N GLY A 152 -12.39 -12.39 1.65
CA GLY A 152 -12.20 -13.35 0.55
C GLY A 152 -11.16 -12.96 -0.50
N ALA A 153 -10.53 -11.78 -0.42
CA ALA A 153 -9.39 -11.40 -1.23
C ALA A 153 -8.07 -11.75 -0.51
N ALA A 154 -6.99 -12.02 -1.24
CA ALA A 154 -5.68 -12.23 -0.62
C ALA A 154 -5.29 -11.02 0.26
N ALA A 155 -4.83 -11.29 1.47
CA ALA A 155 -4.37 -10.24 2.38
C ALA A 155 -3.07 -9.65 1.83
N ASP A 156 -3.07 -8.37 1.45
CA ASP A 156 -1.86 -7.68 0.98
C ASP A 156 -1.01 -7.30 2.21
N ARG A 157 0.21 -7.82 2.34
CA ARG A 157 1.05 -7.63 3.54
C ARG A 157 2.05 -6.48 3.45
N ASP A 158 2.26 -5.94 2.25
CA ASP A 158 3.48 -5.18 1.96
C ASP A 158 3.21 -3.82 1.31
N GLY A 159 2.00 -3.30 1.48
CA GLY A 159 1.60 -2.05 0.88
C GLY A 159 1.69 -2.07 -0.67
N PRO A 160 1.70 -0.93 -1.38
CA PRO A 160 1.83 -0.94 -2.83
C PRO A 160 3.33 -0.95 -3.18
N ALA A 161 4.24 -1.00 -2.21
CA ALA A 161 5.65 -0.65 -2.33
C ALA A 161 6.41 -1.19 -1.12
N GLU A 162 7.14 -2.28 -1.30
CA GLU A 162 8.04 -2.83 -0.29
C GLU A 162 9.45 -2.28 -0.50
N ALA A 163 10.10 -1.78 0.55
CA ALA A 163 11.51 -1.44 0.52
C ALA A 163 12.34 -2.74 0.54
N VAL A 164 12.88 -3.12 -0.62
CA VAL A 164 13.71 -4.33 -0.79
C VAL A 164 15.05 -4.15 -0.07
N GLY A 165 15.57 -2.93 -0.08
CA GLY A 165 16.75 -2.59 0.69
C GLY A 165 17.45 -1.33 0.21
N SER A 166 18.53 -1.01 0.91
CA SER A 166 19.39 0.10 0.56
C SER A 166 20.87 -0.24 0.71
N VAL A 167 21.69 0.49 -0.03
CA VAL A 167 23.15 0.43 0.09
C VAL A 167 23.73 1.82 -0.09
N GLU A 168 24.62 2.20 0.82
CA GLU A 168 25.38 3.45 0.70
C GLU A 168 26.23 3.42 -0.56
N LEU A 169 26.16 4.49 -1.35
CA LEU A 169 26.96 4.69 -2.55
C LEU A 169 28.24 5.42 -2.21
N SER A 170 29.24 5.30 -3.09
CA SER A 170 30.47 6.10 -2.94
C SER A 170 30.12 7.60 -2.87
N PRO A 171 30.83 8.41 -2.06
CA PRO A 171 30.70 9.87 -2.09
C PRO A 171 30.97 10.48 -3.48
N THR A 172 31.71 9.74 -4.33
CA THR A 172 32.01 10.12 -5.71
C THR A 172 30.97 9.62 -6.72
N ALA A 173 30.01 8.77 -6.31
CA ALA A 173 28.93 8.34 -7.17
C ALA A 173 28.01 9.54 -7.45
N PRO A 174 27.91 10.02 -8.70
CA PRO A 174 26.89 11.00 -9.03
C PRO A 174 25.52 10.40 -8.75
N GLY A 175 24.56 11.23 -8.33
CA GLY A 175 23.16 10.82 -8.33
C GLY A 175 22.80 10.28 -9.72
N PHE A 176 22.24 9.07 -9.78
CA PHE A 176 21.79 8.47 -11.04
C PHE A 176 20.34 8.85 -11.32
N THR A 177 19.89 8.76 -12.57
CA THR A 177 18.48 9.02 -12.86
C THR A 177 17.63 7.87 -12.31
N PRO A 178 16.63 8.16 -11.44
CA PRO A 178 15.70 7.14 -10.97
C PRO A 178 15.11 6.35 -12.13
N ARG A 179 15.00 5.03 -11.97
CA ARG A 179 14.56 4.16 -13.07
C ARG A 179 13.95 2.85 -12.60
N GLU A 180 13.13 2.26 -13.47
CA GLU A 180 12.65 0.89 -13.31
C GLU A 180 13.79 -0.10 -13.65
N VAL A 181 13.96 -1.11 -12.81
CA VAL A 181 14.99 -2.15 -12.89
C VAL A 181 14.39 -3.56 -12.69
N THR A 182 13.13 -3.75 -13.07
CA THR A 182 12.44 -5.06 -13.04
C THR A 182 13.25 -6.13 -13.78
N ASP A 183 13.74 -5.78 -14.98
CA ASP A 183 14.57 -6.67 -15.80
C ASP A 183 15.97 -6.91 -15.18
N PRO A 184 16.44 -8.17 -15.07
CA PRO A 184 17.78 -8.47 -14.56
C PRO A 184 18.93 -7.79 -15.31
N ALA A 185 18.77 -7.58 -16.63
CA ALA A 185 19.75 -6.87 -17.44
C ALA A 185 19.89 -5.40 -17.03
N ARG A 186 18.78 -4.73 -16.65
CA ARG A 186 18.79 -3.34 -16.16
C ARG A 186 19.44 -3.22 -14.79
N ARG A 187 19.29 -4.23 -13.93
CA ARG A 187 19.99 -4.31 -12.64
C ARG A 187 21.50 -4.42 -12.82
N THR A 188 21.92 -5.29 -13.74
CA THR A 188 23.34 -5.45 -14.09
C THR A 188 23.91 -4.15 -14.65
N GLU A 189 23.21 -3.50 -15.58
CA GLU A 189 23.59 -2.20 -16.16
C GLU A 189 23.77 -1.14 -15.07
N LEU A 190 22.81 -0.99 -14.15
CA LEU A 190 22.90 -0.03 -13.06
C LEU A 190 24.06 -0.35 -12.09
N ALA A 191 24.28 -1.63 -11.78
CA ALA A 191 25.40 -2.02 -10.92
C ALA A 191 26.76 -1.66 -11.55
N ASP A 192 26.90 -1.85 -12.87
CA ASP A 192 28.11 -1.48 -13.62
C ASP A 192 28.29 0.04 -13.69
N GLU A 193 27.21 0.80 -13.94
CA GLU A 193 27.21 2.28 -13.90
C GLU A 193 27.71 2.80 -12.55
N LEU A 194 27.15 2.30 -11.45
CA LEU A 194 27.51 2.74 -10.10
C LEU A 194 28.94 2.30 -9.72
N ALA A 195 29.38 1.12 -10.15
CA ALA A 195 30.73 0.64 -9.93
C ALA A 195 31.78 1.51 -10.63
N ALA A 196 31.50 1.97 -11.86
CA ALA A 196 32.37 2.88 -12.60
C ALA A 196 32.61 4.22 -11.87
N THR A 197 31.74 4.55 -10.91
CA THR A 197 31.82 5.79 -10.11
C THR A 197 32.36 5.56 -8.70
N GLY A 198 32.84 4.35 -8.41
CA GLY A 198 33.55 3.99 -7.17
C GLY A 198 32.70 3.23 -6.15
N SER A 199 31.43 2.94 -6.44
CA SER A 199 30.60 2.13 -5.54
C SER A 199 30.97 0.64 -5.60
N ASP A 200 30.72 -0.12 -4.53
CA ASP A 200 30.96 -1.56 -4.50
C ASP A 200 29.92 -2.29 -5.36
N ARG A 201 30.36 -2.73 -6.56
CA ARG A 201 29.53 -3.46 -7.52
C ARG A 201 28.81 -4.66 -6.90
N ALA A 202 29.51 -5.45 -6.08
CA ALA A 202 28.96 -6.68 -5.55
C ALA A 202 27.86 -6.40 -4.54
N ARG A 203 28.05 -5.39 -3.68
CA ARG A 203 27.01 -4.97 -2.72
C ARG A 203 25.82 -4.30 -3.40
N VAL A 204 26.06 -3.50 -4.44
CA VAL A 204 24.99 -2.90 -5.25
C VAL A 204 24.16 -3.97 -5.93
N LEU A 205 24.79 -4.90 -6.64
CA LEU A 205 24.07 -5.98 -7.32
C LEU A 205 23.32 -6.89 -6.35
N ALA A 206 23.94 -7.24 -5.21
CA ALA A 206 23.27 -8.02 -4.16
C ALA A 206 22.03 -7.31 -3.59
N THR A 207 22.04 -5.97 -3.54
CA THR A 207 20.87 -5.18 -3.10
C THR A 207 19.80 -5.15 -4.20
N LEU A 208 20.20 -4.97 -5.47
CA LEU A 208 19.31 -4.97 -6.62
C LEU A 208 18.66 -6.33 -6.90
N ASP A 209 19.30 -7.44 -6.53
CA ASP A 209 18.83 -8.82 -6.75
C ASP A 209 18.20 -9.46 -5.51
N ARG A 210 18.13 -8.74 -4.39
CA ARG A 210 17.52 -9.26 -3.16
C ARG A 210 16.04 -9.60 -3.39
N SER A 211 15.59 -10.71 -2.80
CA SER A 211 14.17 -11.09 -2.82
C SER A 211 13.36 -10.16 -1.90
N SER A 212 12.09 -9.98 -2.23
CA SER A 212 11.12 -9.24 -1.43
C SER A 212 9.97 -10.18 -1.05
N GLY A 213 9.24 -9.86 0.02
CA GLY A 213 8.03 -10.60 0.39
C GLY A 213 7.01 -10.61 -0.76
N LEU A 214 6.85 -9.45 -1.41
CA LEU A 214 6.02 -9.30 -2.61
C LEU A 214 6.42 -10.27 -3.73
N LEU A 215 7.72 -10.46 -3.99
CA LEU A 215 8.19 -11.34 -5.07
C LEU A 215 7.86 -12.81 -4.79
N ASP A 216 7.98 -13.23 -3.54
CA ASP A 216 7.69 -14.59 -3.11
C ASP A 216 6.18 -14.87 -3.16
N GLU A 217 5.33 -13.88 -2.85
CA GLU A 217 3.87 -14.01 -2.83
C GLU A 217 3.22 -13.91 -4.22
N TYR A 218 3.59 -12.89 -5.01
CA TYR A 218 2.90 -12.56 -6.26
C TYR A 218 3.65 -13.02 -7.52
N GLY A 219 4.93 -13.34 -7.39
CA GLY A 219 5.79 -13.74 -8.50
C GLY A 219 6.24 -12.58 -9.41
N PRO A 220 7.22 -12.84 -10.30
CA PRO A 220 7.95 -11.79 -11.02
C PRO A 220 7.13 -11.06 -12.09
N THR A 221 5.99 -11.60 -12.53
CA THR A 221 5.16 -11.00 -13.57
C THR A 221 4.16 -9.98 -13.04
N ALA A 222 3.88 -10.02 -11.73
CA ALA A 222 2.92 -9.13 -11.07
C ALA A 222 3.58 -7.89 -10.46
N LEU A 223 4.92 -7.78 -10.52
CA LEU A 223 5.69 -6.75 -9.83
C LEU A 223 6.54 -5.90 -10.78
N ARG A 224 6.86 -4.69 -10.30
CA ARG A 224 7.80 -3.76 -10.90
C ARG A 224 8.80 -3.32 -9.83
N ARG A 225 10.08 -3.33 -10.17
CA ARG A 225 11.18 -2.94 -9.29
C ARG A 225 11.74 -1.58 -9.69
N TYR A 226 11.97 -0.69 -8.73
CA TYR A 226 12.50 0.64 -8.97
C TYR A 226 13.74 0.94 -8.13
N ALA A 227 14.65 1.73 -8.68
CA ALA A 227 15.86 2.19 -8.04
C ALA A 227 15.92 3.71 -8.01
N PHE A 228 16.25 4.27 -6.85
CA PHE A 228 16.37 5.71 -6.61
C PHE A 228 17.67 6.05 -5.88
N PRO A 229 18.36 7.15 -6.22
CA PRO A 229 19.32 7.76 -5.30
C PRO A 229 18.54 8.53 -4.23
N VAL A 230 18.80 8.24 -2.96
CA VAL A 230 18.20 8.95 -1.83
C VAL A 230 19.31 9.47 -0.94
N ARG A 231 19.21 10.73 -0.53
CA ARG A 231 20.10 11.29 0.49
C ARG A 231 19.43 11.12 1.84
N SER A 232 20.06 10.36 2.73
CA SER A 232 19.47 9.95 4.01
C SER A 232 20.52 9.84 5.10
N CYS A 233 20.05 9.78 6.33
CA CYS A 233 20.84 9.42 7.50
C CYS A 233 20.83 7.90 7.68
N PRO A 234 21.80 7.31 8.41
CA PRO A 234 21.89 5.86 8.57
C PRO A 234 20.62 5.18 9.10
N ASP A 235 19.87 5.90 9.94
CA ASP A 235 18.66 5.40 10.60
C ASP A 235 17.36 5.93 9.97
N ASP A 236 17.43 6.65 8.84
CA ASP A 236 16.21 7.13 8.18
C ASP A 236 15.42 5.98 7.56
N LEU A 237 14.10 6.11 7.63
CA LEU A 237 13.15 5.28 6.88
C LEU A 237 13.15 5.70 5.43
N LEU A 238 13.18 4.72 4.51
CA LEU A 238 13.13 4.98 3.07
C LEU A 238 11.77 4.60 2.54
N VAL A 239 11.04 5.59 2.02
CA VAL A 239 9.66 5.42 1.54
C VAL A 239 9.55 5.76 0.07
N LEU A 240 8.63 5.10 -0.64
CA LEU A 240 8.30 5.40 -2.03
C LEU A 240 6.93 6.07 -2.13
N ASP A 241 6.90 7.26 -2.71
CA ASP A 241 5.69 7.95 -3.10
C ASP A 241 5.25 7.52 -4.50
N ILE A 242 3.99 7.09 -4.62
CA ILE A 242 3.38 6.67 -5.89
C ILE A 242 2.35 7.71 -6.35
N GLY A 243 2.80 8.71 -7.10
CA GLY A 243 1.96 9.74 -7.71
C GLY A 243 1.33 9.32 -9.04
N ARG A 244 0.33 10.09 -9.49
CA ARG A 244 -0.33 9.88 -10.81
C ARG A 244 0.63 9.96 -12.00
N THR A 245 1.65 10.81 -11.89
CA THR A 245 2.61 11.11 -12.97
C THR A 245 4.05 10.83 -12.56
N GLU A 246 4.32 10.63 -11.28
CA GLU A 246 5.68 10.51 -10.76
C GLU A 246 5.76 9.50 -9.62
N LEU A 247 6.90 8.80 -9.53
CA LEU A 247 7.28 8.00 -8.38
C LEU A 247 8.48 8.68 -7.72
N ARG A 248 8.48 8.91 -6.41
CA ARG A 248 9.58 9.59 -5.71
C ARG A 248 9.98 8.84 -4.44
N ALA A 249 11.25 8.57 -4.26
CA ALA A 249 11.74 8.05 -2.98
C ALA A 249 12.07 9.19 -2.01
N ARG A 250 11.78 9.02 -0.72
CA ARG A 250 12.10 9.97 0.35
C ARG A 250 12.75 9.28 1.53
N ALA A 251 13.57 10.05 2.25
CA ALA A 251 14.03 9.70 3.58
C ALA A 251 13.14 10.39 4.61
N LEU A 252 12.67 9.65 5.61
CA LEU A 252 11.93 10.15 6.75
C LEU A 252 12.70 9.79 8.02
N ALA A 253 12.85 10.74 8.94
CA ALA A 253 13.44 10.45 10.23
C ALA A 253 12.57 9.42 10.98
N ARG A 254 13.19 8.41 11.59
CA ARG A 254 12.51 7.54 12.56
C ARG A 254 12.02 8.37 13.76
N VAL A 255 11.04 7.83 14.45
CA VAL A 255 10.42 8.46 15.64
C VAL A 255 11.45 8.73 16.74
N ASP A 256 12.48 7.88 16.84
CA ASP A 256 13.59 7.97 17.80
C ASP A 256 14.88 8.55 17.21
N ALA A 257 14.87 8.99 15.95
CA ALA A 257 16.05 9.54 15.32
C ALA A 257 16.48 10.88 15.96
N PRO A 258 17.79 11.19 15.99
CA PRO A 258 18.27 12.49 16.44
C PRO A 258 17.64 13.65 15.66
N LEU A 259 17.35 14.76 16.35
CA LEU A 259 16.75 15.97 15.76
C LEU A 259 17.58 16.56 14.60
N THR A 260 18.87 16.27 14.55
CA THR A 260 19.79 16.79 13.53
C THR A 260 20.63 15.67 12.95
N CYS A 261 20.72 15.66 11.62
CA CYS A 261 21.59 14.77 10.87
C CYS A 261 22.77 15.56 10.29
N GLU A 262 23.94 15.36 10.88
CA GLU A 262 25.12 16.20 10.59
C GLU A 262 25.91 15.74 9.35
N ALA A 263 25.70 14.51 8.86
CA ALA A 263 26.44 13.96 7.71
C ALA A 263 25.59 12.99 6.86
N PRO A 264 24.58 13.47 6.12
CA PRO A 264 23.75 12.61 5.28
C PRO A 264 24.53 12.12 4.06
N THR A 265 24.52 10.81 3.84
CA THR A 265 25.16 10.10 2.73
C THR A 265 24.15 9.80 1.63
N THR A 266 24.62 9.37 0.45
CA THR A 266 23.75 8.99 -0.66
C THR A 266 23.62 7.48 -0.71
N HIS A 267 22.40 6.99 -0.81
CA HIS A 267 22.05 5.58 -0.87
C HIS A 267 21.36 5.25 -2.19
N LEU A 268 21.58 4.03 -2.68
CA LEU A 268 20.66 3.38 -3.60
C LEU A 268 19.51 2.80 -2.77
N ALA A 269 18.29 3.24 -3.02
CA ALA A 269 17.07 2.67 -2.46
C ALA A 269 16.35 1.83 -3.53
N VAL A 270 15.95 0.61 -3.18
CA VAL A 270 15.28 -0.33 -4.08
C VAL A 270 13.89 -0.66 -3.53
N PHE A 271 12.87 -0.54 -4.40
CA PHE A 271 11.48 -0.81 -4.04
C PHE A 271 10.84 -1.78 -5.03
N ASP A 272 10.04 -2.72 -4.51
CA ASP A 272 9.15 -3.56 -5.29
C ASP A 272 7.72 -3.09 -5.13
N VAL A 273 6.99 -3.02 -6.23
CA VAL A 273 5.62 -2.54 -6.27
C VAL A 273 4.79 -3.51 -7.10
N ARG A 274 3.59 -3.87 -6.64
CA ARG A 274 2.64 -4.59 -7.49
C ARG A 274 2.24 -3.71 -8.67
N SER A 275 2.31 -4.27 -9.88
CA SER A 275 2.05 -3.55 -11.14
C SER A 275 0.70 -2.83 -11.15
N ILE A 276 -0.31 -3.42 -10.51
CA ILE A 276 -1.68 -2.86 -10.41
C ILE A 276 -1.74 -1.53 -9.65
N HIS A 277 -0.74 -1.21 -8.83
CA HIS A 277 -0.69 0.02 -8.04
C HIS A 277 0.07 1.15 -8.74
N ILE A 278 0.76 0.89 -9.86
CA ILE A 278 1.43 1.94 -10.62
C ILE A 278 0.47 2.52 -11.66
N PRO A 279 0.13 3.82 -11.59
CA PRO A 279 -0.62 4.47 -12.65
C PRO A 279 0.13 4.45 -13.99
N ASP A 280 -0.57 4.26 -15.11
CA ASP A 280 0.03 4.17 -16.46
C ASP A 280 0.95 5.36 -16.82
N GLY A 281 0.65 6.54 -16.28
CA GLY A 281 1.41 7.78 -16.50
C GLY A 281 2.56 8.01 -15.52
N ALA A 282 2.70 7.20 -14.46
CA ALA A 282 3.70 7.42 -13.42
C ALA A 282 5.10 7.06 -13.89
N ARG A 283 6.08 7.92 -13.60
CA ARG A 283 7.50 7.73 -13.96
C ARG A 283 8.41 8.02 -12.77
N PRO A 284 9.51 7.28 -12.58
CA PRO A 284 10.50 7.62 -11.55
C PRO A 284 11.01 9.06 -11.70
N ALA A 285 11.01 9.80 -10.59
CA ALA A 285 11.44 11.19 -10.50
C ALA A 285 12.36 11.38 -9.29
N SER A 286 13.27 12.37 -9.41
CA SER A 286 14.20 12.76 -8.35
C SER A 286 13.56 13.64 -7.28
#